data_AF-A0A925QC95-F1
#
_entry.id   AF-A0A925QC95-F1
#
_cell.length_a   1.000
_cell.length_b   1.000
_cell.length_c   1.000
_cell.angle_alpha   90.00
_cell.angle_beta   90.00
_cell.angle_gamma   90.00
#
_symmetry.space_group_name_H-M   'P 1'
#
loop_
_entity.id
_entity.type
_entity.pdbx_description
1 polymer ?
#
loop_
_entity_poly.entity_id
_entity_poly.type
_entity_poly.pdbx_seq_one_letter_code
_entity_poly.pdbx_strand_id
1 'polypeptide(L)'
;MSTSRREKPFTARFVEAEPKVFLELMNTTDSTLKSVEVLTIFLKDETTPGGGPSRANIKFEAVKSMQPKEKVVLSHRTWIDGKPADPHDDQLARLQTIDGGVAPYVLDISWEDADGRSQFQRIPVGH
;
A
#
# COMPACT_ATOMS: atom_id res chain seq x y z
N MET A 1 -24.92 -18.52 13.75
CA MET A 1 -23.56 -18.43 13.18
C MET A 1 -23.28 -16.97 12.89
N SER A 2 -22.53 -16.29 13.76
CA SER A 2 -22.19 -14.88 13.55
C SER A 2 -21.04 -14.82 12.56
N THR A 3 -21.31 -14.34 11.34
CA THR A 3 -20.27 -13.90 10.41
C THR A 3 -19.67 -12.63 11.00
N SER A 4 -18.71 -12.80 11.91
CA SER A 4 -17.92 -11.68 12.42
C SER A 4 -17.24 -11.03 11.21
N ARG A 5 -17.81 -9.92 10.77
CA ARG A 5 -17.17 -9.00 9.84
C ARG A 5 -15.91 -8.54 10.56
N ARG A 6 -14.79 -9.25 10.38
CA ARG A 6 -13.51 -8.89 10.98
C ARG A 6 -13.29 -7.42 10.60
N GLU A 7 -13.28 -6.56 11.59
CA GLU A 7 -12.99 -5.16 11.38
C GLU A 7 -11.62 -5.09 10.70
N LYS A 8 -11.59 -4.38 9.57
CA LYS A 8 -10.37 -4.17 8.80
C LYS A 8 -9.45 -3.30 9.66
N PRO A 9 -8.30 -3.81 10.14
CA PRO A 9 -7.52 -3.14 11.18
C PRO A 9 -6.75 -1.92 10.69
N PHE A 10 -6.76 -1.67 9.39
CA PHE A 10 -6.04 -0.55 8.80
C PHE A 10 -6.95 0.45 8.11
N THR A 11 -6.67 1.73 8.37
CA THR A 11 -7.01 2.84 7.48
C THR A 11 -5.72 3.38 6.86
N ALA A 12 -5.81 3.82 5.61
CA ALA A 12 -4.68 4.25 4.80
C ALA A 12 -5.06 5.53 4.04
N ARG A 13 -4.13 6.49 3.98
CA ARG A 13 -4.25 7.67 3.10
C ARG A 13 -2.88 8.08 2.56
N PHE A 14 -2.84 8.60 1.34
CA PHE A 14 -1.62 9.22 0.83
C PHE A 14 -1.45 10.62 1.43
N VAL A 15 -0.20 10.98 1.68
CA VAL A 15 0.20 12.33 2.09
C VAL A 15 1.20 12.82 1.05
N GLU A 16 0.82 13.87 0.33
CA GLU A 16 1.65 14.47 -0.71
C GLU A 16 2.76 15.31 -0.09
N ALA A 17 3.96 15.15 -0.62
CA ALA A 17 5.07 16.07 -0.42
C ALA A 17 5.98 15.96 -1.65
N GLU A 18 5.68 16.71 -2.71
CA GLU A 18 6.41 16.65 -3.98
C GLU A 18 7.94 16.68 -3.78
N PRO A 19 8.71 15.81 -4.46
CA PRO A 19 8.29 14.79 -5.44
C PRO A 19 7.88 13.45 -4.83
N LYS A 20 7.70 13.34 -3.52
CA LYS A 20 7.47 12.06 -2.81
C LYS A 20 6.00 11.84 -2.47
N VAL A 21 5.59 10.58 -2.56
CA VAL A 21 4.35 10.08 -1.96
C VAL A 21 4.66 9.40 -0.64
N PHE A 22 3.95 9.78 0.42
CA PHE A 22 3.99 9.08 1.70
C PHE A 22 2.67 8.35 1.93
N LEU A 23 2.72 7.21 2.61
CA LEU A 23 1.54 6.50 3.07
C LEU A 23 1.40 6.71 4.58
N GLU A 24 0.32 7.35 5.00
CA GLU A 24 -0.10 7.30 6.39
C GLU A 24 -0.94 6.05 6.61
N LEU A 25 -0.47 5.18 7.50
CA LEU A 25 -1.14 3.94 7.89
C LEU A 25 -1.48 4.01 9.38
N MET A 26 -2.73 3.68 9.73
CA MET A 26 -3.19 3.67 11.12
C MET A 26 -3.76 2.30 11.50
N ASN A 27 -3.30 1.77 12.63
CA ASN A 27 -3.91 0.61 13.28
C ASN A 27 -5.17 1.04 14.03
N THR A 28 -6.35 0.63 13.58
CA THR A 28 -7.64 0.99 14.20
C THR A 28 -8.02 0.09 15.37
N THR A 29 -7.27 -0.99 15.62
CA THR A 29 -7.59 -1.98 16.65
C THR A 29 -7.05 -1.59 18.03
N ASP A 30 -7.46 -2.36 19.04
CA ASP A 30 -6.94 -2.28 20.41
C ASP A 30 -5.78 -3.27 20.66
N SER A 31 -5.26 -3.89 19.60
CA SER A 31 -4.19 -4.89 19.66
C SER A 31 -2.94 -4.43 18.91
N THR A 32 -1.77 -4.90 19.34
CA THR A 32 -0.52 -4.73 18.61
C THR A 32 -0.50 -5.61 17.37
N LEU A 33 -0.08 -5.06 16.23
CA LEU A 33 0.11 -5.77 14.96
C LEU A 33 1.61 -5.84 14.66
N LYS A 34 2.10 -6.99 14.18
CA LYS A 34 3.52 -7.22 13.92
C LYS A 34 3.78 -7.44 12.44
N SER A 35 5.02 -7.24 12.01
CA SER A 35 5.49 -7.57 10.65
C SER A 35 4.56 -7.03 9.56
N VAL A 36 4.15 -5.76 9.68
CA VAL A 36 3.21 -5.13 8.76
C VAL A 36 3.94 -4.81 7.47
N GLU A 37 3.55 -5.47 6.39
CA GLU A 37 4.07 -5.29 5.05
C GLU A 37 3.02 -4.65 4.17
N VAL A 38 3.37 -3.54 3.55
CA VAL A 38 2.53 -2.83 2.60
C VAL A 38 3.02 -3.13 1.19
N LEU A 39 2.32 -4.05 0.54
CA LEU A 39 2.62 -4.60 -0.76
C LEU A 39 1.89 -3.82 -1.85
N THR A 40 2.70 -3.15 -2.67
CA THR A 40 2.53 -2.97 -4.11
C THR A 40 1.28 -2.24 -4.61
N ILE A 41 1.53 -1.11 -5.26
CA ILE A 41 0.62 -0.54 -6.25
C ILE A 41 1.06 -1.03 -7.64
N PHE A 42 0.18 -1.75 -8.37
CA PHE A 42 0.44 -2.19 -9.74
C PHE A 42 0.08 -1.08 -10.73
N LEU A 43 1.08 -0.55 -11.44
CA LEU A 43 0.85 0.44 -12.48
C LEU A 43 0.59 -0.26 -13.81
N LYS A 44 -0.66 -0.28 -14.30
CA LYS A 44 -0.99 -0.90 -15.61
C LYS A 44 -0.10 -0.33 -16.72
N ASP A 45 0.57 -1.19 -17.48
CA ASP A 45 1.40 -0.78 -18.61
C ASP A 45 0.52 -0.30 -19.77
N GLU A 46 0.65 0.98 -20.14
CA GLU A 46 -0.09 1.61 -21.23
C GLU A 46 0.43 1.20 -22.61
N THR A 47 1.65 0.67 -22.69
CA THR A 47 2.30 0.31 -23.96
C THR A 47 1.95 -1.10 -24.44
N THR A 48 1.32 -1.92 -23.59
CA THR A 48 0.92 -3.29 -23.94
C THR A 48 -0.59 -3.36 -24.17
N PRO A 49 -1.06 -3.54 -25.43
CA PRO A 49 -2.47 -3.83 -25.71
C PRO A 49 -2.90 -5.08 -24.93
N GLY A 50 -3.85 -4.92 -24.00
CA GLY A 50 -4.31 -5.99 -23.11
C GLY A 50 -3.74 -5.96 -21.69
N GLY A 51 -2.89 -4.98 -21.34
CA GLY A 51 -2.45 -4.75 -19.97
C GLY A 51 -1.55 -5.87 -19.43
N GLY A 52 -0.38 -6.04 -20.05
CA GLY A 52 0.65 -6.99 -19.60
C GLY A 52 1.06 -6.78 -18.13
N PRO A 53 1.78 -7.74 -17.52
CA PRO A 53 2.18 -7.66 -16.13
C PRO A 53 2.96 -6.37 -15.88
N SER A 54 2.52 -5.61 -14.88
CA SER A 54 3.17 -4.35 -14.52
C SER A 54 4.63 -4.59 -14.16
N ARG A 55 5.53 -3.96 -14.90
CA ARG A 55 6.98 -4.00 -14.64
C ARG A 55 7.39 -3.11 -13.47
N ALA A 56 6.54 -2.16 -13.09
CA ALA A 56 6.79 -1.19 -12.04
C ALA A 56 5.85 -1.42 -10.84
N ASN A 57 6.42 -1.50 -9.64
CA ASN A 57 5.67 -1.55 -8.39
C ASN A 57 6.20 -0.53 -7.40
N ILE A 58 5.29 0.02 -6.59
CA ILE A 58 5.63 0.93 -5.51
C ILE A 58 5.54 0.16 -4.21
N LYS A 59 6.65 0.09 -3.47
CA LYS A 59 6.74 -0.60 -2.18
C LYS A 59 6.93 0.42 -1.08
N PHE A 60 6.32 0.18 0.07
CA PHE A 60 6.57 0.96 1.28
C PHE A 60 7.43 0.15 2.25
N GLU A 61 8.11 0.85 3.15
CA GLU A 61 8.91 0.20 4.19
C GLU A 61 8.03 -0.65 5.11
N ALA A 62 8.50 -1.85 5.46
CA ALA A 62 7.81 -2.72 6.39
C ALA A 62 7.89 -2.16 7.82
N VAL A 63 6.80 -2.29 8.57
CA VAL A 63 6.71 -1.84 9.96
C VAL A 63 6.82 -3.05 10.88
N LYS A 64 7.87 -3.10 11.70
CA LYS A 64 8.12 -4.23 12.60
C LYS A 64 6.96 -4.47 13.58
N SER A 65 6.39 -3.39 14.10
CA SER A 65 5.29 -3.43 15.06
C SER A 65 4.50 -2.13 14.99
N MET A 66 3.18 -2.24 15.10
CA MET A 66 2.26 -1.11 15.27
C MET A 66 1.43 -1.30 16.53
N GLN A 67 1.51 -0.36 17.46
CA GLN A 67 0.72 -0.29 18.68
C GLN A 67 -0.76 0.01 18.38
N PRO A 68 -1.65 -0.26 19.35
CA PRO A 68 -3.05 0.16 19.26
C PRO A 68 -3.17 1.66 18.95
N LYS A 69 -4.02 2.01 17.98
CA LYS A 69 -4.25 3.41 17.53
C LYS A 69 -3.00 4.13 17.00
N GLU A 70 -1.89 3.43 16.81
CA GLU A 70 -0.68 4.02 16.27
C GLU A 70 -0.89 4.43 14.82
N LYS A 71 -0.26 5.56 14.48
CA LYS A 71 -0.17 6.09 13.14
C LYS A 71 1.29 6.16 12.74
N VAL A 72 1.61 5.65 11.56
CA VAL A 72 2.95 5.69 10.97
C VAL A 72 2.89 6.32 9.58
N VAL A 73 3.97 7.00 9.20
CA VAL A 73 4.14 7.58 7.87
C VAL A 73 5.28 6.83 7.19
N LEU A 74 4.98 6.17 6.08
CA LEU A 74 5.91 5.32 5.35
C LEU A 74 6.33 6.01 4.05
N SER A 75 7.63 6.08 3.82
CA SER A 75 8.16 6.44 2.51
C SER A 75 8.01 5.27 1.54
N HIS A 76 7.75 5.61 0.29
CA HIS A 76 7.75 4.62 -0.78
C HIS A 76 9.14 4.48 -1.41
N ARG A 77 9.31 3.40 -2.16
CA ARG A 77 10.36 3.22 -3.15
C ARG A 77 9.76 2.59 -4.40
N THR A 78 10.05 3.16 -5.56
CA THR A 78 9.66 2.58 -6.85
C THR A 78 10.62 1.45 -7.20
N TRP A 79 10.08 0.34 -7.70
CA TRP A 79 10.83 -0.81 -8.18
C TRP A 79 10.41 -1.12 -9.61
N ILE A 80 11.39 -1.28 -10.51
CA ILE A 80 11.19 -1.65 -11.92
C ILE A 80 11.95 -2.94 -12.17
N ASP A 81 11.28 -3.95 -12.74
CA ASP A 81 11.86 -5.28 -13.03
C ASP A 81 12.54 -5.91 -11.79
N GLY A 82 11.94 -5.72 -10.60
CA GLY A 82 12.46 -6.28 -9.36
C GLY A 82 13.68 -5.57 -8.78
N LYS A 83 14.07 -4.40 -9.29
CA LYS A 83 15.15 -3.56 -8.74
C LYS A 83 14.63 -2.17 -8.36
N PRO A 84 15.19 -1.50 -7.35
CA PRO A 84 14.82 -0.13 -7.07
C PRO A 84 15.11 0.79 -8.27
N ALA A 85 14.13 1.60 -8.64
CA ALA A 85 14.28 2.60 -9.70
C ALA A 85 15.20 3.74 -9.26
N ASP A 86 15.86 4.36 -10.23
CA ASP A 86 16.50 5.67 -10.05
C ASP A 86 15.43 6.74 -9.78
N PRO A 87 15.69 7.78 -8.97
CA PRO A 87 14.76 8.88 -8.77
C PRO A 87 14.29 9.55 -10.08
N HIS A 88 15.11 9.59 -11.12
CA HIS A 88 14.72 10.14 -12.43
C HIS A 88 13.75 9.23 -13.21
N ASP A 89 13.75 7.93 -12.89
CA ASP A 89 12.85 6.93 -13.47
C ASP A 89 11.66 6.65 -12.55
N ASP A 90 11.46 7.45 -11.51
CA ASP A 90 10.31 7.27 -10.63
C ASP A 90 9.01 7.42 -11.44
N GLN A 91 8.11 6.47 -11.21
CA GLN A 91 6.85 6.37 -11.92
C GLN A 91 5.71 6.95 -11.04
N LEU A 92 6.03 7.83 -10.07
CA LEU A 92 5.05 8.31 -9.09
C LEU A 92 3.96 9.16 -9.72
N ALA A 93 4.27 9.90 -10.78
CA ALA A 93 3.27 10.65 -11.53
C ALA A 93 2.11 9.76 -12.02
N ARG A 94 2.35 8.45 -12.19
CA ARG A 94 1.29 7.51 -12.54
C ARG A 94 0.33 7.26 -11.39
N LEU A 95 0.73 7.42 -10.13
CA LEU A 95 -0.19 7.33 -8.98
C LEU A 95 -1.24 8.44 -8.93
N GLN A 96 -1.07 9.50 -9.73
CA GLN A 96 -2.06 10.57 -9.82
C GLN A 96 -3.35 10.04 -10.42
N THR A 97 -4.45 10.39 -9.78
CA THR A 97 -5.79 9.93 -10.17
C THR A 97 -6.18 10.52 -11.51
N ILE A 98 -6.77 9.69 -12.36
CA ILE A 98 -7.49 10.16 -13.54
C ILE A 98 -8.81 10.74 -13.03
N ASP A 99 -9.05 12.03 -13.27
CA ASP A 99 -10.30 12.70 -12.89
C ASP A 99 -11.52 11.88 -13.34
N GLY A 100 -12.40 11.54 -12.38
CA GLY A 100 -13.60 10.71 -12.62
C GLY A 100 -13.36 9.19 -12.66
N GLY A 101 -12.12 8.72 -12.45
CA GLY A 101 -11.76 7.31 -12.41
C GLY A 101 -12.00 6.64 -11.04
N VAL A 102 -12.45 5.38 -11.06
CA VAL A 102 -12.44 4.50 -9.88
C VAL A 102 -11.00 4.38 -9.38
N ALA A 103 -10.77 4.58 -8.07
CA ALA A 103 -9.50 4.36 -7.37
C ALA A 103 -8.69 3.21 -8.02
N PRO A 104 -7.71 3.54 -8.90
CA PRO A 104 -7.17 2.54 -9.82
C PRO A 104 -6.18 1.61 -9.14
N TYR A 105 -5.88 1.87 -7.86
CA TYR A 105 -4.87 1.19 -7.09
C TYR A 105 -5.48 0.42 -5.93
N VAL A 106 -4.84 -0.70 -5.62
CA VAL A 106 -5.18 -1.50 -4.46
C VAL A 106 -3.91 -1.61 -3.63
N LEU A 107 -4.01 -1.24 -2.37
CA LEU A 107 -2.99 -1.46 -1.36
C LEU A 107 -3.22 -2.84 -0.76
N ASP A 108 -2.29 -3.75 -1.01
CA ASP A 108 -2.28 -5.06 -0.37
C ASP A 108 -1.46 -4.94 0.92
N ILE A 109 -2.03 -5.31 2.07
CA ILE A 109 -1.35 -5.24 3.38
C ILE A 109 -1.38 -6.62 4.01
N SER A 110 -0.24 -7.11 4.45
CA SER A 110 -0.13 -8.31 5.31
C SER A 110 0.46 -7.94 6.67
N TRP A 111 0.07 -8.68 7.71
CA TRP A 111 0.60 -8.52 9.05
C TRP A 111 0.46 -9.82 9.85
N GLU A 112 1.15 -9.90 10.97
CA GLU A 112 0.93 -10.93 11.99
C GLU A 112 0.07 -10.36 13.11
N ASP A 113 -0.99 -11.08 13.49
CA ASP A 113 -1.79 -10.75 14.66
C ASP A 113 -1.07 -11.10 15.99
N ALA A 114 -1.72 -10.84 17.11
CA ALA A 114 -1.16 -11.09 18.44
C ALA A 114 -0.80 -12.58 18.67
N ASP A 115 -1.46 -13.50 17.97
CA ASP A 115 -1.22 -14.94 18.03
C ASP A 115 -0.13 -15.39 17.04
N GLY A 116 0.50 -14.45 16.32
CA GLY A 116 1.51 -14.73 15.30
C GLY A 116 0.94 -15.28 14.00
N ARG A 117 -0.37 -15.16 13.76
CA ARG A 117 -0.99 -15.65 12.52
C ARG A 117 -0.93 -14.56 11.46
N SER A 118 -0.49 -14.94 10.26
CA SER A 118 -0.51 -14.05 9.10
C SER A 118 -1.94 -13.73 8.69
N GLN A 119 -2.20 -12.44 8.47
CA GLN A 119 -3.46 -11.88 8.02
C GLN A 119 -3.22 -10.99 6.81
N PHE A 120 -4.29 -10.67 6.09
CA PHE A 120 -4.23 -9.91 4.85
C PHE A 120 -5.44 -9.00 4.66
N GLN A 121 -5.22 -7.81 4.09
CA GLN A 121 -6.24 -6.81 3.81
C GLN A 121 -5.93 -6.13 2.47
N ARG A 122 -6.96 -6.00 1.64
CA ARG A 122 -6.95 -5.13 0.44
C ARG A 122 -7.69 -3.83 0.71
N ILE A 123 -7.05 -2.72 0.40
CA ILE A 123 -7.62 -1.36 0.50
C ILE A 123 -7.57 -0.73 -0.89
N PRO A 124 -8.71 -0.52 -1.56
CA PRO A 124 -8.76 0.34 -2.74
C PRO A 124 -8.27 1.74 -2.34
N VAL A 125 -7.29 2.26 -3.05
CA VAL A 125 -6.70 3.58 -2.84
C VAL A 125 -6.66 4.34 -4.16
N GLY A 126 -6.95 5.62 -4.10
CA GLY A 126 -6.91 6.57 -5.20
C GLY A 126 -6.63 7.93 -4.59
N HIS A 127 -5.84 8.74 -5.30
CA HIS A 127 -5.55 10.10 -4.89
C HIS A 127 -6.74 11.02 -5.11
#